data_AF-A0A485L8K6-F1
#
_entry.id   AF-A0A485L8K6-F1
#
_cell.length_a   1.000
_cell.length_b   1.000
_cell.length_c   1.000
_cell.angle_alpha   90.00
_cell.angle_beta   90.00
_cell.angle_gamma   90.00
#
_symmetry.space_group_name_H-M   'P 1'
#
loop_
_entity.id
_entity.type
_entity.pdbx_description
1 polymer ?
#
loop_
_entity_poly.entity_id
_entity_poly.type
_entity_poly.pdbx_seq_one_letter_code
_entity_poly.pdbx_strand_id
1 'polypeptide(L)'
;MTTLIQHADAHGRLIAPPHRGYIGKLPQFKDVVPINYSDNGLSAGGIGQTSGGKYGICGDPYNGVRAHETGGVYGTFPTNGAKAIGACYAPGATVDLKVQITANHKGYFQFGLCKLNAKGDKETEECFQSLAQPNGEKQWQLPPGNDFFTMQYKLPSGVTCDGDSHCVLRWWYTGWNNPGVDMWGQEHFWNCADIYISNNCGGAPSPSSNQPVPSSTTTPSSVPTTKSPVPSSSIAPPQPTKPTTPSPSTNPSPPSGDCGTCSNCYYAPTNSCFVGWTKGQCDTVPAYKWCGAAAKAQVPETDDSASWGGQCGGKHFKGQAGVCDDGFLCVKVSEWYSECVSVDKLHG
;
A
#
# COMPACT_ATOMS: atom_id res chain seq x y z
N MET A 1 -14.72 -20.07 16.44
CA MET A 1 -14.95 -18.62 16.26
C MET A 1 -13.71 -18.08 15.58
N THR A 2 -13.82 -17.63 14.32
CA THR A 2 -12.67 -17.19 13.54
C THR A 2 -12.89 -15.74 13.16
N THR A 3 -12.20 -14.84 13.85
CA THR A 3 -12.34 -13.39 13.64
C THR A 3 -11.66 -13.01 12.33
N LEU A 4 -12.45 -12.64 11.31
CA LEU A 4 -11.91 -12.09 10.07
C LEU A 4 -11.38 -10.67 10.33
N ILE A 5 -10.07 -10.57 10.55
CA ILE A 5 -9.35 -9.29 10.64
C ILE A 5 -9.25 -8.73 9.22
N GLN A 6 -10.13 -7.78 8.87
CA GLN A 6 -10.05 -7.02 7.63
C GLN A 6 -8.78 -6.14 7.67
N HIS A 7 -7.76 -6.49 6.89
CA HIS A 7 -6.61 -5.60 6.66
C HIS A 7 -7.06 -4.40 5.82
N ALA A 8 -6.86 -3.19 6.33
CA ALA A 8 -7.08 -1.95 5.59
C ALA A 8 -5.92 -1.67 4.62
N ASP A 9 -6.21 -0.86 3.59
CA ASP A 9 -5.36 -0.67 2.41
C ASP A 9 -4.05 0.12 2.70
N ALA A 10 -2.92 -0.56 2.54
CA ALA A 10 -1.57 -0.03 2.22
C ALA A 10 -0.91 1.08 3.09
N HIS A 11 0.07 0.70 3.92
CA HIS A 11 0.68 1.55 4.96
C HIS A 11 2.23 1.66 4.96
N GLY A 12 2.91 1.17 3.91
CA GLY A 12 4.34 1.37 3.66
C GLY A 12 5.24 0.14 3.85
N ARG A 13 6.46 0.23 3.31
CA ARG A 13 7.44 -0.89 3.24
C ARG A 13 8.91 -0.43 3.16
N LEU A 14 9.82 -1.25 3.70
CA LEU A 14 11.26 -1.08 3.60
C LEU A 14 11.80 -1.62 2.26
N ILE A 15 12.23 -0.70 1.39
CA ILE A 15 12.67 -0.95 0.01
C ILE A 15 14.16 -1.32 -0.07
N ALA A 16 15.01 -0.67 0.74
CA ALA A 16 16.44 -0.94 0.79
C ALA A 16 16.93 -0.95 2.24
N PRO A 17 17.57 -2.04 2.73
CA PRO A 17 17.59 -3.36 2.12
C PRO A 17 16.16 -3.91 1.94
N PRO A 18 15.85 -4.67 0.87
CA PRO A 18 14.49 -5.10 0.60
C PRO A 18 14.01 -6.07 1.69
N HIS A 19 12.89 -5.75 2.34
CA HIS A 19 12.32 -6.64 3.36
C HIS A 19 11.71 -7.90 2.78
N ARG A 20 11.56 -8.94 3.61
CA ARG A 20 11.06 -10.28 3.26
C ARG A 20 9.76 -10.30 2.46
N GLY A 21 8.83 -9.36 2.69
CA GLY A 21 7.60 -9.24 1.91
C GLY A 21 7.82 -8.68 0.50
N TYR A 22 8.66 -7.63 0.38
CA TYR A 22 8.94 -6.96 -0.89
C TYR A 22 9.96 -7.70 -1.77
N ILE A 23 10.94 -8.38 -1.17
CA ILE A 23 12.13 -8.91 -1.85
C ILE A 23 11.80 -9.81 -3.06
N GLY A 24 10.74 -10.64 -2.98
CA GLY A 24 10.28 -11.51 -4.07
C GLY A 24 9.76 -10.76 -5.32
N LYS A 25 9.44 -9.47 -5.22
CA LYS A 25 9.06 -8.62 -6.37
C LYS A 25 10.26 -8.18 -7.21
N LEU A 26 11.48 -8.33 -6.69
CA LEU A 26 12.69 -7.92 -7.40
C LEU A 26 13.15 -9.05 -8.35
N PRO A 27 13.52 -8.76 -9.62
CA PRO A 27 13.83 -9.78 -10.61
C PRO A 27 14.91 -10.80 -10.20
N GLN A 28 15.87 -10.40 -9.36
CA GLN A 28 16.94 -11.29 -8.89
C GLN A 28 16.51 -12.32 -7.82
N PHE A 29 15.34 -12.18 -7.20
CA PHE A 29 14.83 -13.10 -6.18
C PHE A 29 13.58 -13.89 -6.61
N LYS A 30 13.12 -13.72 -7.86
CA LYS A 30 11.86 -14.29 -8.39
C LYS A 30 11.71 -15.82 -8.21
N ASP A 31 12.82 -16.56 -8.24
CA ASP A 31 12.87 -18.03 -8.11
C ASP A 31 13.38 -18.46 -6.71
N VAL A 32 13.43 -17.52 -5.76
CA VAL A 32 14.01 -17.71 -4.40
C VAL A 32 12.99 -17.39 -3.32
N VAL A 33 12.31 -16.24 -3.42
CA VAL A 33 11.31 -15.78 -2.45
C VAL A 33 9.99 -15.50 -3.16
N PRO A 34 8.86 -16.05 -2.71
CA PRO A 34 7.57 -15.79 -3.34
C PRO A 34 7.15 -14.33 -3.20
N ILE A 35 6.37 -13.83 -4.15
CA ILE A 35 5.82 -12.47 -4.12
C ILE A 35 4.76 -12.36 -3.02
N ASN A 36 4.94 -11.44 -2.06
CA ASN A 36 3.85 -10.96 -1.22
C ASN A 36 3.16 -9.75 -1.89
N TYR A 37 1.88 -9.87 -2.24
CA TYR A 37 1.13 -8.75 -2.79
C TYR A 37 0.76 -7.68 -1.74
N SER A 38 0.69 -8.07 -0.46
CA SER A 38 0.37 -7.24 0.71
C SER A 38 1.61 -6.86 1.54
N ASP A 39 2.78 -6.81 0.91
CA ASP A 39 4.08 -6.45 1.50
C ASP A 39 4.10 -5.10 2.22
N ASN A 40 3.26 -4.15 1.81
CA ASN A 40 3.09 -2.83 2.42
C ASN A 40 2.00 -2.76 3.50
N GLY A 41 1.52 -3.90 4.01
CA GLY A 41 0.41 -3.99 4.99
C GLY A 41 0.74 -4.73 6.29
N LEU A 42 2.02 -4.81 6.67
CA LEU A 42 2.51 -5.62 7.79
C LEU A 42 2.31 -4.93 9.16
N SER A 43 1.04 -4.77 9.53
CA SER A 43 0.56 -4.02 10.71
C SER A 43 0.51 -4.81 12.03
N ALA A 44 1.10 -6.01 12.07
CA ALA A 44 0.90 -7.00 13.12
C ALA A 44 -0.58 -7.31 13.46
N GLY A 45 -1.46 -7.23 12.45
CA GLY A 45 -2.91 -7.44 12.59
C GLY A 45 -3.69 -6.17 12.98
N GLY A 46 -3.05 -5.00 12.92
CA GLY A 46 -3.65 -3.69 13.14
C GLY A 46 -3.76 -3.28 14.60
N ILE A 47 -4.11 -2.01 14.80
CA ILE A 47 -4.19 -1.34 16.11
C ILE A 47 -4.96 -2.15 17.19
N GLY A 48 -6.03 -2.85 16.81
CA GLY A 48 -6.79 -3.70 17.72
C GLY A 48 -5.96 -4.83 18.35
N GLN A 49 -5.04 -5.44 17.59
CA GLN A 49 -4.12 -6.47 18.09
C GLN A 49 -2.95 -5.85 18.86
N THR A 50 -2.39 -4.73 18.37
CA THR A 50 -1.17 -4.13 18.93
C THR A 50 -1.41 -3.32 20.21
N SER A 51 -2.65 -2.90 20.49
CA SER A 51 -3.04 -2.13 21.68
C SER A 51 -2.58 -2.71 23.03
N GLY A 52 -2.40 -4.03 23.11
CA GLY A 52 -1.86 -4.72 24.28
C GLY A 52 -0.33 -4.91 24.29
N GLY A 53 0.42 -4.20 23.43
CA GLY A 53 1.87 -4.37 23.27
C GLY A 53 2.29 -5.70 22.63
N LYS A 54 1.38 -6.38 21.91
CA LYS A 54 1.60 -7.70 21.30
C LYS A 54 1.63 -7.62 19.78
N TYR A 55 2.73 -8.09 19.18
CA TYR A 55 2.98 -8.05 17.74
C TYR A 55 3.88 -9.21 17.30
N GLY A 56 3.82 -9.60 16.03
CA GLY A 56 4.84 -10.45 15.41
C GLY A 56 6.10 -9.63 15.11
N ILE A 57 7.28 -10.22 15.30
CA ILE A 57 8.59 -9.56 15.24
C ILE A 57 8.83 -8.88 13.88
N CYS A 58 8.27 -9.47 12.82
CA CYS A 58 8.39 -9.01 11.43
C CYS A 58 7.08 -8.53 10.81
N GLY A 59 6.10 -8.14 11.63
CA GLY A 59 4.86 -7.47 11.20
C GLY A 59 3.67 -8.39 10.92
N ASP A 60 3.81 -9.69 11.20
CA ASP A 60 2.70 -10.64 11.23
C ASP A 60 1.85 -10.48 12.52
N PRO A 61 0.57 -10.91 12.53
CA PRO A 61 -0.24 -10.91 13.75
C PRO A 61 0.35 -11.77 14.86
N TYR A 62 0.29 -11.29 16.11
CA TYR A 62 0.87 -11.99 17.27
C TYR A 62 0.33 -13.42 17.43
N ASN A 63 -0.99 -13.61 17.29
CA ASN A 63 -1.65 -14.93 17.35
C ASN A 63 -1.83 -15.58 15.96
N GLY A 64 -1.12 -15.09 14.93
CA GLY A 64 -1.22 -15.55 13.55
C GLY A 64 -0.03 -16.38 13.07
N VAL A 65 -0.09 -16.83 11.83
CA VAL A 65 1.05 -17.45 11.13
C VAL A 65 2.14 -16.40 10.94
N ARG A 66 3.35 -16.70 11.42
CA ARG A 66 4.53 -15.82 11.33
C ARG A 66 5.22 -15.97 9.96
N ALA A 67 4.53 -15.52 8.91
CA ALA A 67 4.95 -15.67 7.51
C ALA A 67 6.28 -14.98 7.18
N HIS A 68 6.60 -13.88 7.87
CA HIS A 68 7.77 -13.05 7.67
C HIS A 68 8.89 -13.26 8.70
N GLU A 69 8.73 -14.17 9.67
CA GLU A 69 9.75 -14.47 10.69
C GLU A 69 10.61 -15.67 10.29
N THR A 70 11.88 -15.42 9.94
CA THR A 70 12.87 -16.34 9.35
C THR A 70 12.18 -17.53 8.66
N GLY A 71 12.24 -18.77 9.17
CA GLY A 71 11.64 -19.96 8.54
C GLY A 71 10.11 -20.03 8.30
N GLY A 72 9.41 -18.90 8.17
CA GLY A 72 8.15 -18.77 7.43
C GLY A 72 8.35 -18.61 5.92
N VAL A 73 7.24 -18.45 5.18
CA VAL A 73 7.20 -18.47 3.70
C VAL A 73 8.00 -17.34 3.02
N TYR A 74 8.22 -16.21 3.71
CA TYR A 74 8.97 -15.07 3.17
C TYR A 74 10.40 -14.93 3.75
N GLY A 75 10.70 -15.46 4.94
CA GLY A 75 12.03 -15.38 5.55
C GLY A 75 12.96 -16.53 5.18
N THR A 76 13.09 -16.81 3.88
CA THR A 76 13.63 -18.07 3.34
C THR A 76 15.14 -18.32 3.55
N PHE A 77 15.85 -17.53 4.38
CA PHE A 77 17.27 -17.77 4.69
C PHE A 77 17.60 -19.22 5.13
N PRO A 78 16.80 -19.93 5.94
CA PRO A 78 17.13 -21.30 6.35
C PRO A 78 17.27 -22.28 5.18
N THR A 79 16.51 -22.08 4.10
CA THR A 79 16.48 -22.94 2.91
C THR A 79 17.35 -22.42 1.77
N ASN A 80 17.45 -21.10 1.61
CA ASN A 80 18.11 -20.45 0.48
C ASN A 80 19.48 -19.81 0.82
N GLY A 81 19.79 -19.62 2.09
CA GLY A 81 21.03 -19.00 2.58
C GLY A 81 21.32 -17.65 1.91
N ALA A 82 22.54 -17.48 1.42
CA ALA A 82 23.01 -16.28 0.72
C ALA A 82 22.10 -15.81 -0.44
N LYS A 83 21.29 -16.70 -1.05
CA LYS A 83 20.36 -16.32 -2.13
C LYS A 83 19.18 -15.48 -1.64
N ALA A 84 18.84 -15.52 -0.35
CA ALA A 84 17.76 -14.74 0.26
C ALA A 84 18.23 -13.38 0.83
N ILE A 85 19.53 -13.07 0.73
CA ILE A 85 20.12 -11.86 1.31
C ILE A 85 19.86 -10.65 0.42
N GLY A 86 19.17 -9.64 0.97
CA GLY A 86 18.78 -8.42 0.27
C GLY A 86 19.92 -7.39 0.11
N ALA A 87 20.92 -7.41 0.99
CA ALA A 87 22.09 -6.52 0.93
C ALA A 87 23.31 -7.07 1.70
N CYS A 88 24.50 -6.56 1.36
CA CYS A 88 25.77 -6.87 2.02
C CYS A 88 26.45 -5.54 2.40
N TYR A 89 26.80 -5.36 3.66
CA TYR A 89 27.45 -4.14 4.17
C TYR A 89 28.74 -4.44 4.95
N ALA A 90 29.66 -3.48 4.99
CA ALA A 90 30.85 -3.59 5.85
C ALA A 90 30.48 -3.34 7.33
N PRO A 91 31.16 -3.98 8.30
CA PRO A 91 30.98 -3.68 9.72
C PRO A 91 31.21 -2.20 10.03
N GLY A 92 30.34 -1.60 10.84
CA GLY A 92 30.48 -0.19 11.23
C GLY A 92 30.06 0.84 10.18
N ALA A 93 29.64 0.40 8.98
CA ALA A 93 29.24 1.29 7.90
C ALA A 93 28.01 2.14 8.26
N THR A 94 28.00 3.39 7.76
CA THR A 94 26.75 4.15 7.60
C THR A 94 26.08 3.67 6.32
N VAL A 95 24.80 3.30 6.40
CA VAL A 95 24.03 2.73 5.29
C VAL A 95 22.79 3.57 5.02
N ASP A 96 22.45 3.72 3.74
CA ASP A 96 21.19 4.32 3.31
C ASP A 96 20.07 3.28 3.42
N LEU A 97 19.09 3.56 4.29
CA LEU A 97 17.88 2.79 4.46
C LEU A 97 16.72 3.51 3.77
N LYS A 98 16.05 2.85 2.82
CA LYS A 98 14.99 3.46 2.01
C LYS A 98 13.63 2.85 2.31
N VAL A 99 12.67 3.67 2.72
CA VAL A 99 11.28 3.29 3.02
C VAL A 99 10.35 3.93 2.01
N GLN A 100 9.35 3.21 1.52
CA GLN A 100 8.21 3.77 0.78
C GLN A 100 7.02 3.90 1.72
N ILE A 101 6.37 5.06 1.72
CA ILE A 101 5.09 5.29 2.41
C ILE A 101 3.97 5.43 1.37
N THR A 102 2.93 4.60 1.50
CA THR A 102 1.73 4.63 0.64
C THR A 102 0.57 5.39 1.29
N ALA A 103 0.51 5.42 2.62
CA ALA A 103 -0.38 6.25 3.42
C ALA A 103 0.42 6.80 4.62
N ASN A 104 0.39 8.11 4.83
CA ASN A 104 1.19 8.78 5.86
C ASN A 104 0.37 9.02 7.14
N HIS A 105 0.72 8.30 8.21
CA HIS A 105 0.05 8.37 9.51
C HIS A 105 0.82 9.25 10.50
N LYS A 106 1.69 10.17 10.03
CA LYS A 106 2.63 10.97 10.85
C LYS A 106 3.57 10.06 11.65
N GLY A 107 4.12 10.53 12.77
CA GLY A 107 4.94 9.71 13.68
C GLY A 107 6.38 9.54 13.20
N TYR A 108 6.97 8.37 13.48
CA TYR A 108 8.41 8.18 13.31
C TYR A 108 8.79 6.74 12.94
N PHE A 109 9.98 6.62 12.34
CA PHE A 109 10.64 5.34 12.08
C PHE A 109 11.72 5.05 13.11
N GLN A 110 11.89 3.78 13.45
CA GLN A 110 13.03 3.24 14.16
C GLN A 110 13.62 2.07 13.39
N PHE A 111 14.90 1.83 13.60
CA PHE A 111 15.60 0.67 13.02
C PHE A 111 16.29 -0.13 14.11
N GLY A 112 16.26 -1.45 13.97
CA GLY A 112 16.95 -2.39 14.84
C GLY A 112 17.74 -3.40 14.04
N LEU A 113 18.76 -3.99 14.66
CA LEU A 113 19.55 -5.07 14.10
C LEU A 113 19.62 -6.24 15.08
N CYS A 114 19.27 -7.43 14.61
CA CYS A 114 19.44 -8.70 15.31
C CYS A 114 20.46 -9.55 14.54
N LYS A 115 21.40 -10.21 15.24
CA LYS A 115 22.34 -11.18 14.64
C LYS A 115 21.85 -12.60 14.95
N LEU A 116 21.70 -13.40 13.90
CA LEU A 116 21.36 -14.82 13.97
C LEU A 116 22.61 -15.65 13.61
N ASN A 117 22.95 -16.64 14.44
CA ASN A 117 24.24 -17.32 14.41
C ASN A 117 24.22 -18.58 13.54
N ALA A 118 23.07 -19.25 13.46
CA ALA A 118 22.83 -20.41 12.60
C ALA A 118 21.61 -20.20 11.69
N LYS A 119 21.56 -20.96 10.58
CA LYS A 119 20.52 -20.86 9.55
C LYS A 119 19.09 -20.92 10.05
N GLY A 120 18.83 -21.71 11.09
CA GLY A 120 17.50 -21.94 11.65
C GLY A 120 17.16 -21.09 12.88
N ASP A 121 18.07 -20.22 13.33
CA ASP A 121 17.81 -19.35 14.48
C ASP A 121 16.60 -18.45 14.19
N LYS A 122 15.86 -18.08 15.25
CA LYS A 122 14.74 -17.16 15.19
C LYS A 122 15.09 -15.88 15.92
N GLU A 123 14.79 -14.76 15.28
CA GLU A 123 14.80 -13.44 15.86
C GLU A 123 13.75 -13.33 16.98
N THR A 124 14.16 -12.70 18.08
CA THR A 124 13.30 -12.35 19.22
C THR A 124 13.42 -10.85 19.48
N GLU A 125 12.53 -10.29 20.30
CA GLU A 125 12.56 -8.85 20.60
C GLU A 125 13.89 -8.45 21.28
N GLU A 126 14.38 -9.30 22.18
CA GLU A 126 15.60 -9.10 22.97
C GLU A 126 16.87 -9.11 22.10
N CYS A 127 16.81 -9.70 20.90
CA CYS A 127 17.92 -9.71 19.96
C CYS A 127 18.15 -8.34 19.29
N PHE A 128 17.11 -7.50 19.18
CA PHE A 128 17.19 -6.26 18.40
C PHE A 128 17.88 -5.12 19.15
N GLN A 129 19.08 -4.79 18.70
CA GLN A 129 19.78 -3.58 19.12
C GLN A 129 19.31 -2.39 18.28
N SER A 130 18.87 -1.30 18.93
CA SER A 130 18.45 -0.08 18.19
C SER A 130 19.63 0.54 17.45
N LEU A 131 19.46 0.78 16.14
CA LEU A 131 20.40 1.56 15.35
C LEU A 131 20.18 3.07 15.60
N ALA A 132 21.21 3.86 15.29
CA ALA A 132 21.15 5.32 15.35
C ALA A 132 21.63 5.94 14.03
N GLN A 133 21.08 7.11 13.72
CA GLN A 133 21.55 7.99 12.67
C GLN A 133 22.96 8.55 13.01
N PRO A 134 23.72 9.10 12.04
CA PRO A 134 25.01 9.73 12.29
C PRO A 134 25.01 10.87 13.32
N ASN A 135 23.86 11.55 13.53
CA ASN A 135 23.68 12.58 14.55
C ASN A 135 23.39 12.00 15.97
N GLY A 136 23.28 10.68 16.11
CA GLY A 136 22.98 9.98 17.37
C GLY A 136 21.50 9.71 17.63
N GLU A 137 20.58 10.24 16.82
CA GLU A 137 19.14 10.03 16.98
C GLU A 137 18.71 8.63 16.54
N LYS A 138 17.86 7.98 17.33
CA LYS A 138 17.31 6.64 17.01
C LYS A 138 16.03 6.69 16.20
N GLN A 139 15.21 7.73 16.42
CA GLN A 139 13.96 7.97 15.71
C GLN A 139 14.18 8.94 14.55
N TRP A 140 13.58 8.64 13.40
CA TRP A 140 13.47 9.58 12.28
C TRP A 140 12.02 10.01 12.13
N GLN A 141 11.75 11.31 12.29
CA GLN A 141 10.39 11.86 12.24
C GLN A 141 9.89 11.91 10.79
N LEU A 142 8.73 11.31 10.52
CA LEU A 142 8.17 11.20 9.17
C LEU A 142 7.62 12.57 8.69
N PRO A 143 8.19 13.18 7.63
CA PRO A 143 7.62 14.37 7.01
C PRO A 143 6.25 14.06 6.38
N PRO A 144 5.40 15.07 6.14
CA PRO A 144 4.16 14.89 5.39
C PRO A 144 4.40 14.39 3.95
N GLY A 145 3.49 13.55 3.45
CA GLY A 145 3.48 13.07 2.06
C GLY A 145 3.65 11.55 1.92
N ASN A 146 3.21 11.02 0.79
CA ASN A 146 3.34 9.61 0.43
C ASN A 146 4.46 9.49 -0.61
N ASP A 147 5.67 9.17 -0.16
CA ASP A 147 6.88 9.19 -0.99
C ASP A 147 7.88 8.10 -0.55
N PHE A 148 9.04 8.07 -1.18
CA PHE A 148 10.20 7.31 -0.75
C PHE A 148 11.14 8.18 0.09
N PHE A 149 11.35 7.78 1.34
CA PHE A 149 12.27 8.43 2.25
C PHE A 149 13.56 7.61 2.37
N THR A 150 14.71 8.28 2.31
CA THR A 150 16.04 7.67 2.52
C THR A 150 16.67 8.26 3.77
N MET A 151 17.13 7.40 4.67
CA MET A 151 17.70 7.78 5.96
C MET A 151 19.04 7.07 6.17
N GLN A 152 20.05 7.77 6.66
CA GLN A 152 21.34 7.17 7.01
C GLN A 152 21.32 6.62 8.43
N TYR A 153 21.73 5.37 8.61
CA TYR A 153 21.88 4.72 9.91
C TYR A 153 23.23 4.01 10.00
N LYS A 154 23.84 4.00 11.20
CA LYS A 154 25.14 3.37 11.44
C LYS A 154 24.97 1.94 11.96
N LEU A 155 25.57 0.98 11.26
CA LEU A 155 25.68 -0.41 11.70
C LEU A 155 26.73 -0.55 12.83
N PRO A 156 26.61 -1.54 13.74
CA PRO A 156 27.64 -1.78 14.75
C PRO A 156 28.97 -2.22 14.13
N SER A 157 30.09 -1.71 14.63
CA SER A 157 31.43 -2.07 14.12
C SER A 157 31.92 -3.45 14.55
N GLY A 158 31.42 -3.97 15.67
CA GLY A 158 31.77 -5.30 16.20
C GLY A 158 30.87 -6.44 15.73
N VAL A 159 29.95 -6.19 14.79
CA VAL A 159 28.99 -7.21 14.30
C VAL A 159 29.38 -7.66 12.90
N THR A 160 29.55 -8.97 12.75
CA THR A 160 29.62 -9.68 11.47
C THR A 160 28.60 -10.81 11.44
N CYS A 161 28.04 -11.09 10.28
CA CYS A 161 27.04 -12.12 10.02
C CYS A 161 27.00 -12.44 8.53
N ASP A 162 27.59 -13.56 8.15
CA ASP A 162 27.65 -14.08 6.78
C ASP A 162 27.77 -15.62 6.74
N GLY A 163 27.62 -16.18 5.54
CA GLY A 163 27.68 -17.63 5.30
C GLY A 163 26.44 -18.37 5.81
N ASP A 164 26.57 -19.02 6.96
CA ASP A 164 25.46 -19.71 7.64
C ASP A 164 24.85 -18.86 8.77
N SER A 165 25.44 -17.69 9.04
CA SER A 165 24.91 -16.62 9.89
C SER A 165 24.35 -15.49 9.01
N HIS A 166 23.35 -14.77 9.50
CA HIS A 166 22.84 -13.54 8.86
C HIS A 166 22.38 -12.54 9.93
N CYS A 167 22.17 -11.29 9.53
CA CYS A 167 21.51 -10.32 10.38
C CYS A 167 20.14 -9.96 9.85
N VAL A 168 19.19 -9.77 10.75
CA VAL A 168 17.86 -9.25 10.46
C VAL A 168 17.87 -7.75 10.78
N LEU A 169 17.72 -6.92 9.75
CA LEU A 169 17.49 -5.49 9.91
C LEU A 169 15.97 -5.26 9.96
N ARG A 170 15.49 -4.69 11.06
CA ARG A 170 14.06 -4.41 11.27
C ARG A 170 13.77 -2.92 11.16
N TRP A 171 12.89 -2.55 10.23
CA TRP A 171 12.19 -1.27 10.26
C TRP A 171 10.95 -1.39 11.15
N TRP A 172 10.75 -0.41 12.02
CA TRP A 172 9.53 -0.24 12.80
C TRP A 172 8.99 1.17 12.57
N TYR A 173 7.77 1.27 12.06
CA TYR A 173 7.00 2.51 11.96
C TYR A 173 5.99 2.56 13.11
N THR A 174 5.96 3.68 13.82
CA THR A 174 4.86 4.05 14.74
C THR A 174 4.18 5.30 14.19
N GLY A 175 2.90 5.18 13.85
CA GLY A 175 2.05 6.31 13.46
C GLY A 175 1.81 7.27 14.63
N TRP A 176 1.27 8.45 14.35
CA TRP A 176 0.92 9.46 15.35
C TRP A 176 -0.29 10.31 14.92
N ASN A 177 -1.25 9.66 14.26
CA ASN A 177 -2.48 10.28 13.76
C ASN A 177 -3.66 10.16 14.74
N ASN A 178 -3.59 9.30 15.76
CA ASN A 178 -4.62 9.19 16.80
C ASN A 178 -4.31 10.16 17.96
N PRO A 179 -5.12 11.21 18.20
CA PRO A 179 -4.87 12.16 19.28
C PRO A 179 -5.28 11.60 20.64
N GLY A 180 -4.53 11.94 21.69
CA GLY A 180 -4.90 11.67 23.09
C GLY A 180 -4.70 10.23 23.57
N VAL A 181 -4.04 9.38 22.78
CA VAL A 181 -3.67 8.00 23.14
C VAL A 181 -2.15 7.83 23.20
N ASP A 182 -1.67 6.78 23.88
CA ASP A 182 -0.25 6.45 23.94
C ASP A 182 0.26 5.81 22.64
N MET A 183 1.50 5.30 22.64
CA MET A 183 2.08 4.68 21.45
C MET A 183 1.32 3.43 20.99
N TRP A 184 0.76 2.61 21.89
CA TRP A 184 0.05 1.38 21.52
C TRP A 184 -1.39 1.65 21.07
N GLY A 185 -1.92 2.82 21.40
CA GLY A 185 -3.08 3.43 20.74
C GLY A 185 -2.78 4.02 19.35
N GLN A 186 -1.57 3.89 18.82
CA GLN A 186 -1.26 4.21 17.43
C GLN A 186 -1.25 2.94 16.57
N GLU A 187 -1.26 3.13 15.26
CA GLU A 187 -0.98 2.05 14.33
C GLU A 187 0.54 1.87 14.14
N HIS A 188 0.99 0.63 13.95
CA HIS A 188 2.39 0.29 13.79
C HIS A 188 2.62 -0.66 12.64
N PHE A 189 3.82 -0.62 12.05
CA PHE A 189 4.25 -1.52 10.99
C PHE A 189 5.66 -2.02 11.24
N TRP A 190 5.89 -3.30 10.99
CA TRP A 190 7.23 -3.89 11.11
C TRP A 190 7.60 -4.60 9.82
N ASN A 191 8.86 -4.47 9.41
CA ASN A 191 9.42 -5.19 8.28
C ASN A 191 10.81 -5.71 8.67
N CYS A 192 11.10 -6.97 8.37
CA CYS A 192 12.42 -7.57 8.52
C CYS A 192 13.09 -7.79 7.16
N ALA A 193 14.35 -7.39 7.03
CA ALA A 193 15.19 -7.62 5.85
C ALA A 193 16.43 -8.43 6.23
N ASP A 194 16.72 -9.47 5.47
CA ASP A 194 17.90 -10.32 5.68
C ASP A 194 19.12 -9.70 5.00
N ILE A 195 20.15 -9.41 5.78
CA ILE A 195 21.40 -8.77 5.32
C ILE A 195 22.63 -9.54 5.79
N TYR A 196 23.71 -9.41 5.03
CA TYR A 196 25.04 -9.75 5.48
C TYR A 196 25.79 -8.51 5.97
N ILE A 197 26.58 -8.70 7.03
CA ILE A 197 27.57 -7.74 7.49
C ILE A 197 28.91 -8.46 7.53
N SER A 198 29.81 -8.12 6.61
CA SER A 198 31.08 -8.85 6.44
C SER A 198 32.16 -7.94 5.89
N ASN A 199 33.42 -8.22 6.24
CA ASN A 199 34.58 -7.56 5.65
C ASN A 199 34.71 -7.84 4.13
N ASN A 200 34.03 -8.89 3.65
CA ASN A 200 33.96 -9.25 2.23
C ASN A 200 32.84 -8.52 1.47
N CYS A 201 31.92 -7.85 2.18
CA CYS A 201 30.97 -6.95 1.52
C CYS A 201 31.76 -5.74 1.00
N GLY A 202 31.85 -5.62 -0.33
CA GLY A 202 32.63 -4.57 -0.97
C GLY A 202 32.31 -3.20 -0.37
N GLY A 203 33.34 -2.50 0.11
CA GLY A 203 33.16 -1.23 0.79
C GLY A 203 32.36 -0.28 -0.07
N ALA A 204 31.22 0.20 0.45
CA ALA A 204 30.41 1.17 -0.25
C ALA A 204 31.30 2.36 -0.65
N PRO A 205 31.24 2.84 -1.91
CA PRO A 205 31.99 4.03 -2.28
C PRO A 205 31.51 5.16 -1.39
N SER A 206 32.40 5.65 -0.52
CA SER A 206 32.18 6.89 0.21
C SER A 206 31.73 7.96 -0.80
N PRO A 207 30.69 8.76 -0.51
CA PRO A 207 30.24 9.82 -1.41
C PRO A 207 31.31 10.92 -1.47
N SER A 208 32.31 10.68 -2.32
CA SER A 208 33.41 11.60 -2.56
C SER A 208 32.84 12.87 -3.18
N SER A 209 32.99 13.98 -2.46
CA SER A 209 32.44 15.29 -2.80
C SER A 209 33.19 15.95 -3.97
N ASN A 210 33.19 15.31 -5.13
CA ASN A 210 33.72 15.85 -6.38
C ASN A 210 32.56 16.26 -7.30
N GLN A 211 31.98 17.41 -6.97
CA GLN A 211 31.05 18.15 -7.82
C GLN A 211 31.84 18.79 -8.99
N PRO A 212 31.60 18.42 -10.26
CA PRO A 212 32.07 19.20 -11.39
C PRO A 212 31.09 20.36 -11.61
N VAL A 213 31.56 21.58 -11.39
CA VAL A 213 30.82 22.80 -11.75
C VAL A 213 30.60 22.83 -13.27
N PRO A 214 29.38 23.11 -13.78
CA PRO A 214 29.18 23.33 -15.21
C PRO A 214 29.85 24.65 -15.64
N SER A 215 31.00 24.57 -16.32
CA SER A 215 31.63 25.74 -16.93
C SER A 215 30.80 26.26 -18.10
N SER A 216 30.27 27.47 -17.96
CA SER A 216 29.55 28.17 -19.04
C SER A 216 30.53 28.71 -20.08
N THR A 217 30.53 28.16 -21.29
CA THR A 217 31.36 28.65 -22.40
C THR A 217 30.62 29.71 -23.20
N THR A 218 31.15 30.93 -23.21
CA THR A 218 30.72 32.06 -24.06
C THR A 218 31.47 32.09 -25.39
N THR A 219 30.81 32.36 -26.53
CA THR A 219 31.43 32.87 -27.78
C THR A 219 30.32 33.38 -28.74
N PRO A 220 30.62 34.21 -29.78
CA PRO A 220 29.81 35.41 -30.03
C PRO A 220 29.12 35.50 -31.41
N SER A 221 28.35 36.59 -31.57
CA SER A 221 27.51 36.97 -32.72
C SER A 221 28.24 37.24 -34.05
N SER A 222 27.56 36.99 -35.18
CA SER A 222 27.68 37.84 -36.38
C SER A 222 26.39 37.86 -37.23
N VAL A 223 26.08 39.02 -37.83
CA VAL A 223 24.85 39.36 -38.60
C VAL A 223 25.25 40.23 -39.79
N PRO A 224 24.76 39.95 -41.03
CA PRO A 224 24.10 41.00 -41.85
C PRO A 224 23.03 40.46 -42.87
N THR A 225 22.10 41.20 -43.51
CA THR A 225 21.38 42.48 -43.23
C THR A 225 20.21 42.67 -44.23
N THR A 226 19.01 43.06 -43.77
CA THR A 226 17.94 43.81 -44.51
C THR A 226 17.18 43.11 -45.67
N LYS A 227 15.97 43.52 -46.13
CA LYS A 227 15.15 44.76 -45.98
C LYS A 227 13.65 44.50 -45.69
N SER A 228 12.97 45.53 -45.17
CA SER A 228 11.50 45.67 -45.03
C SER A 228 10.95 46.69 -46.05
N PRO A 229 9.62 46.83 -46.28
CA PRO A 229 8.87 47.83 -45.49
C PRO A 229 7.40 47.52 -45.12
N VAL A 230 6.88 48.39 -44.24
CA VAL A 230 5.58 48.47 -43.53
C VAL A 230 4.40 48.97 -44.43
N PRO A 231 3.11 49.01 -43.98
CA PRO A 231 2.59 50.05 -43.05
C PRO A 231 1.63 49.58 -41.92
N SER A 232 1.47 50.45 -40.92
CA SER A 232 0.80 50.23 -39.62
C SER A 232 -0.71 50.52 -39.59
N SER A 233 -1.41 50.08 -38.53
CA SER A 233 -2.32 50.93 -37.72
C SER A 233 -2.72 50.29 -36.37
N SER A 234 -3.28 51.10 -35.47
CA SER A 234 -3.36 50.96 -34.01
C SER A 234 -4.70 50.43 -33.44
N ILE A 235 -4.70 49.99 -32.16
CA ILE A 235 -5.51 50.55 -31.03
C ILE A 235 -5.31 49.74 -29.72
N ALA A 236 -5.63 50.34 -28.57
CA ALA A 236 -5.33 49.96 -27.18
C ALA A 236 -6.30 48.89 -26.56
N PRO A 237 -6.05 48.38 -25.33
CA PRO A 237 -6.69 47.16 -24.80
C PRO A 237 -7.84 47.40 -23.79
N PRO A 238 -8.66 46.37 -23.50
CA PRO A 238 -9.46 46.29 -22.28
C PRO A 238 -9.14 45.06 -21.37
N GLN A 239 -9.75 45.10 -20.18
CA GLN A 239 -9.45 44.34 -18.94
C GLN A 239 -10.09 42.91 -18.85
N PRO A 240 -9.92 42.15 -17.74
CA PRO A 240 -10.08 40.68 -17.73
C PRO A 240 -11.51 40.18 -17.47
N THR A 241 -11.79 38.95 -17.91
CA THR A 241 -13.04 38.23 -17.68
C THR A 241 -13.03 37.38 -16.40
N LYS A 242 -14.20 37.31 -15.75
CA LYS A 242 -14.47 36.65 -14.46
C LYS A 242 -14.95 35.19 -14.66
N PRO A 243 -14.78 34.27 -13.67
CA PRO A 243 -15.20 32.87 -13.82
C PRO A 243 -16.72 32.66 -13.94
N THR A 244 -17.12 31.62 -14.67
CA THR A 244 -18.51 31.20 -14.88
C THR A 244 -18.87 29.96 -14.06
N THR A 245 -20.07 29.96 -13.47
CA THR A 245 -20.68 28.83 -12.74
C THR A 245 -21.75 28.17 -13.62
N PRO A 246 -21.93 26.83 -13.60
CA PRO A 246 -22.97 26.15 -14.38
C PRO A 246 -24.37 26.25 -13.74
N SER A 247 -25.40 26.04 -14.55
CA SER A 247 -26.83 26.00 -14.16
C SER A 247 -27.54 24.80 -14.83
N PRO A 248 -28.72 24.36 -14.35
CA PRO A 248 -29.18 22.97 -14.50
C PRO A 248 -30.01 22.68 -15.76
N SER A 249 -30.19 21.39 -16.05
CA SER A 249 -31.09 20.87 -17.10
C SER A 249 -32.17 19.96 -16.50
N THR A 250 -33.39 20.07 -17.00
CA THR A 250 -34.59 19.33 -16.56
C THR A 250 -35.11 18.42 -17.67
N ASN A 251 -35.70 17.28 -17.32
CA ASN A 251 -36.50 16.45 -18.22
C ASN A 251 -37.61 15.71 -17.41
N PRO A 252 -38.74 15.31 -18.00
CA PRO A 252 -40.00 15.10 -17.27
C PRO A 252 -40.21 13.69 -16.69
N SER A 253 -41.02 13.60 -15.63
CA SER A 253 -41.44 12.33 -15.01
C SER A 253 -42.57 11.61 -15.77
N PRO A 254 -42.51 10.27 -15.92
CA PRO A 254 -43.67 9.42 -16.21
C PRO A 254 -44.53 9.18 -14.95
N PRO A 255 -45.78 8.65 -15.09
CA PRO A 255 -46.75 8.61 -14.00
C PRO A 255 -46.55 7.47 -12.99
N SER A 256 -46.96 7.75 -11.75
CA SER A 256 -46.91 6.83 -10.61
C SER A 256 -47.79 5.58 -10.80
N GLY A 257 -47.24 4.39 -10.55
CA GLY A 257 -48.02 3.18 -10.33
C GLY A 257 -47.32 1.89 -10.74
N ASP A 258 -46.61 1.90 -11.87
CA ASP A 258 -46.07 0.70 -12.50
C ASP A 258 -44.55 0.65 -12.60
N CYS A 259 -44.04 -0.57 -12.79
CA CYS A 259 -42.63 -0.94 -12.72
C CYS A 259 -41.74 -0.28 -13.78
N GLY A 260 -42.31 0.42 -14.77
CA GLY A 260 -41.56 0.99 -15.88
C GLY A 260 -40.75 -0.08 -16.60
N THR A 261 -39.43 0.11 -16.68
CA THR A 261 -38.46 -0.87 -17.21
C THR A 261 -37.82 -1.74 -16.12
N CYS A 262 -38.21 -1.61 -14.86
CA CYS A 262 -37.62 -2.33 -13.75
C CYS A 262 -38.10 -3.79 -13.66
N SER A 263 -37.15 -4.72 -13.64
CA SER A 263 -37.38 -6.17 -13.53
C SER A 263 -36.97 -6.75 -12.17
N ASN A 264 -36.83 -5.90 -11.14
CA ASN A 264 -36.43 -6.29 -9.79
C ASN A 264 -37.15 -5.40 -8.76
N CYS A 265 -36.49 -4.72 -7.82
CA CYS A 265 -37.15 -3.86 -6.85
C CYS A 265 -37.23 -2.40 -7.33
N TYR A 266 -38.44 -1.85 -7.48
CA TYR A 266 -38.69 -0.52 -8.04
C TYR A 266 -39.11 0.51 -6.97
N TYR A 267 -38.59 1.74 -7.05
CA TYR A 267 -39.00 2.86 -6.21
C TYR A 267 -39.45 4.05 -7.06
N ALA A 268 -40.77 4.30 -7.04
CA ALA A 268 -41.43 5.24 -7.95
C ALA A 268 -41.05 6.72 -7.77
N PRO A 269 -40.91 7.29 -6.55
CA PRO A 269 -40.59 8.71 -6.34
C PRO A 269 -39.29 9.19 -7.00
N THR A 270 -38.32 8.29 -7.22
CA THR A 270 -37.05 8.58 -7.91
C THR A 270 -36.82 7.72 -9.14
N ASN A 271 -37.87 7.05 -9.65
CA ASN A 271 -37.83 6.13 -10.80
C ASN A 271 -36.64 5.14 -10.77
N SER A 272 -36.33 4.62 -9.59
CA SER A 272 -35.10 3.83 -9.35
C SER A 272 -35.38 2.33 -9.37
N CYS A 273 -34.48 1.55 -9.95
CA CYS A 273 -34.57 0.10 -10.00
C CYS A 273 -33.35 -0.54 -9.33
N PHE A 274 -33.57 -1.14 -8.15
CA PHE A 274 -32.55 -1.88 -7.43
C PHE A 274 -32.51 -3.30 -7.98
N VAL A 275 -31.54 -3.56 -8.85
CA VAL A 275 -31.31 -4.89 -9.46
C VAL A 275 -30.55 -5.78 -8.47
N GLY A 276 -30.86 -7.08 -8.45
CA GLY A 276 -30.21 -8.05 -7.56
C GLY A 276 -30.80 -8.15 -6.15
N TRP A 277 -31.81 -7.32 -5.82
CA TRP A 277 -32.58 -7.51 -4.60
C TRP A 277 -33.46 -8.76 -4.70
N THR A 278 -33.79 -9.35 -3.55
CA THR A 278 -34.84 -10.36 -3.42
C THR A 278 -36.20 -9.69 -3.17
N LYS A 279 -37.29 -10.42 -3.42
CA LYS A 279 -38.64 -9.94 -3.08
C LYS A 279 -38.75 -9.58 -1.59
N GLY A 280 -38.19 -10.41 -0.71
CA GLY A 280 -38.22 -10.17 0.74
C GLY A 280 -37.54 -8.85 1.13
N GLN A 281 -36.35 -8.57 0.59
CA GLN A 281 -35.66 -7.28 0.80
C GLN A 281 -36.50 -6.11 0.26
N CYS A 282 -37.09 -6.26 -0.92
CA CYS A 282 -37.95 -5.23 -1.50
C CYS A 282 -39.18 -4.94 -0.64
N ASP A 283 -39.83 -5.98 -0.12
CA ASP A 283 -41.01 -5.87 0.74
C ASP A 283 -40.70 -5.24 2.12
N THR A 284 -39.43 -5.13 2.55
CA THR A 284 -39.08 -4.48 3.83
C THR A 284 -39.37 -2.98 3.85
N VAL A 285 -39.41 -2.34 2.68
CA VAL A 285 -39.69 -0.91 2.55
C VAL A 285 -41.06 -0.73 1.90
N PRO A 286 -42.10 -0.26 2.64
CA PRO A 286 -43.47 -0.19 2.11
C PRO A 286 -43.67 0.70 0.88
N ALA A 287 -42.71 1.58 0.58
CA ALA A 287 -42.71 2.44 -0.60
C ALA A 287 -42.08 1.80 -1.85
N TYR A 288 -41.49 0.60 -1.73
CA TYR A 288 -40.86 -0.13 -2.83
C TYR A 288 -41.85 -1.16 -3.42
N LYS A 289 -41.80 -1.33 -4.74
CA LYS A 289 -42.65 -2.27 -5.50
C LYS A 289 -41.78 -3.36 -6.10
N TRP A 290 -42.04 -4.62 -5.74
CA TRP A 290 -41.38 -5.74 -6.38
C TRP A 290 -41.92 -6.00 -7.80
N CYS A 291 -41.01 -6.12 -8.76
CA CYS A 291 -41.26 -6.19 -10.20
C CYS A 291 -40.52 -7.34 -10.92
N GLY A 292 -39.87 -8.24 -10.17
CA GLY A 292 -39.11 -9.38 -10.71
C GLY A 292 -39.86 -10.72 -10.71
N ALA A 293 -39.61 -11.57 -11.70
CA ALA A 293 -40.30 -12.86 -11.83
C ALA A 293 -39.82 -13.89 -10.79
N ALA A 294 -40.75 -14.72 -10.29
CA ALA A 294 -40.44 -15.80 -9.38
C ALA A 294 -39.90 -17.03 -10.14
N ALA A 295 -38.64 -17.40 -9.89
CA ALA A 295 -38.07 -18.68 -10.32
C ALA A 295 -37.21 -19.29 -9.20
N LYS A 296 -37.69 -20.40 -8.63
CA LYS A 296 -36.83 -21.32 -7.86
C LYS A 296 -36.10 -22.22 -8.86
N ALA A 297 -34.78 -22.35 -8.76
CA ALA A 297 -34.08 -23.64 -8.95
C ALA A 297 -32.59 -23.55 -8.55
N GLN A 298 -32.22 -24.47 -7.67
CA GLN A 298 -30.92 -25.11 -7.40
C GLN A 298 -29.59 -24.56 -7.99
N VAL A 299 -28.62 -24.47 -7.07
CA VAL A 299 -27.17 -24.28 -7.21
C VAL A 299 -26.52 -25.33 -8.13
N PRO A 300 -25.46 -24.94 -8.86
CA PRO A 300 -24.22 -25.72 -8.94
C PRO A 300 -23.06 -24.98 -8.25
N GLU A 301 -22.23 -25.71 -7.50
CA GLU A 301 -20.95 -25.18 -6.97
C GLU A 301 -19.97 -24.94 -8.14
N THR A 302 -19.55 -23.69 -8.34
CA THR A 302 -18.24 -23.37 -8.94
C THR A 302 -17.58 -22.23 -8.17
N ASP A 303 -16.26 -22.32 -8.00
CA ASP A 303 -15.37 -21.44 -7.21
C ASP A 303 -15.18 -20.02 -7.82
N ASP A 304 -16.21 -19.48 -8.49
CA ASP A 304 -16.15 -18.25 -9.29
C ASP A 304 -16.76 -17.02 -8.59
N SER A 305 -17.24 -17.15 -7.35
CA SER A 305 -17.76 -16.04 -6.55
C SER A 305 -16.65 -15.26 -5.85
N ALA A 306 -16.75 -13.93 -5.90
CA ALA A 306 -15.79 -13.06 -5.23
C ALA A 306 -16.25 -12.77 -3.79
N SER A 307 -15.37 -13.04 -2.82
CA SER A 307 -15.56 -12.65 -1.42
C SER A 307 -15.47 -11.13 -1.24
N TRP A 308 -15.75 -10.63 -0.02
CA TRP A 308 -15.63 -9.21 0.30
C TRP A 308 -14.29 -8.60 -0.15
N GLY A 309 -14.33 -7.47 -0.86
CA GLY A 309 -13.16 -6.82 -1.44
C GLY A 309 -12.68 -7.43 -2.76
N GLY A 310 -13.21 -8.57 -3.16
CA GLY A 310 -12.90 -9.22 -4.44
C GLY A 310 -13.49 -8.46 -5.63
N GLN A 311 -12.73 -8.43 -6.73
CA GLN A 311 -13.21 -7.85 -7.98
C GLN A 311 -14.34 -8.71 -8.56
N CYS A 312 -15.50 -8.11 -8.77
CA CYS A 312 -16.68 -8.73 -9.37
C CYS A 312 -17.08 -8.07 -10.69
N GLY A 313 -16.24 -7.17 -11.23
CA GLY A 313 -16.52 -6.51 -12.49
C GLY A 313 -15.53 -5.41 -12.84
N GLY A 314 -15.81 -4.74 -13.96
CA GLY A 314 -14.95 -3.71 -14.52
C GLY A 314 -14.34 -4.12 -15.86
N LYS A 315 -13.91 -3.12 -16.61
CA LYS A 315 -13.35 -3.28 -17.96
C LYS A 315 -12.05 -4.10 -17.92
N HIS A 316 -12.05 -5.22 -18.65
CA HIS A 316 -11.05 -6.32 -18.66
C HIS A 316 -11.13 -7.35 -17.54
N PHE A 317 -12.10 -7.29 -16.62
CA PHE A 317 -12.38 -8.40 -15.72
C PHE A 317 -12.68 -9.70 -16.50
N LYS A 318 -12.22 -10.85 -15.96
CA LYS A 318 -12.29 -12.16 -16.64
C LYS A 318 -13.19 -13.19 -15.95
N GLY A 319 -13.58 -12.95 -14.69
CA GLY A 319 -14.54 -13.79 -13.96
C GLY A 319 -15.99 -13.44 -14.28
N GLN A 320 -16.93 -14.09 -13.59
CA GLN A 320 -18.36 -13.87 -13.79
C GLN A 320 -18.78 -12.52 -13.17
N ALA A 321 -19.08 -11.53 -14.02
CA ALA A 321 -19.40 -10.19 -13.56
C ALA A 321 -20.71 -10.15 -12.75
N GLY A 322 -20.69 -9.42 -11.63
CA GLY A 322 -21.83 -9.25 -10.73
C GLY A 322 -21.95 -10.32 -9.64
N VAL A 323 -21.10 -11.36 -9.64
CA VAL A 323 -21.15 -12.45 -8.65
C VAL A 323 -20.27 -12.14 -7.46
N CYS A 324 -20.85 -12.31 -6.27
CA CYS A 324 -20.17 -12.23 -4.98
C CYS A 324 -20.62 -13.38 -4.09
N ASP A 325 -19.86 -13.67 -3.04
CA ASP A 325 -20.28 -14.59 -1.99
C ASP A 325 -21.56 -14.08 -1.26
N ASP A 326 -22.28 -15.00 -0.61
CA ASP A 326 -23.46 -14.66 0.19
C ASP A 326 -23.13 -13.59 1.25
N GLY A 327 -23.96 -12.53 1.30
CA GLY A 327 -23.75 -11.38 2.19
C GLY A 327 -23.03 -10.19 1.53
N PHE A 328 -22.69 -10.27 0.24
CA PHE A 328 -22.03 -9.19 -0.50
C PHE A 328 -22.77 -8.81 -1.79
N LEU A 329 -22.69 -7.53 -2.16
CA LEU A 329 -23.22 -6.96 -3.39
C LEU A 329 -22.08 -6.45 -4.27
N CYS A 330 -22.14 -6.75 -5.56
CA CYS A 330 -21.17 -6.21 -6.51
C CYS A 330 -21.45 -4.73 -6.79
N VAL A 331 -20.64 -3.82 -6.24
CA VAL A 331 -20.78 -2.37 -6.39
C VAL A 331 -19.74 -1.84 -7.36
N LYS A 332 -20.19 -1.02 -8.32
CA LYS A 332 -19.33 -0.39 -9.32
C LYS A 332 -18.56 0.78 -8.70
N VAL A 333 -17.24 0.65 -8.60
CA VAL A 333 -16.33 1.69 -8.07
C VAL A 333 -15.87 2.61 -9.20
N SER A 334 -15.61 2.08 -10.39
CA SER A 334 -15.25 2.83 -11.60
C SER A 334 -15.71 2.11 -12.87
N GLU A 335 -15.36 2.61 -14.07
CA GLU A 335 -15.55 1.82 -15.31
C GLU A 335 -14.61 0.61 -15.39
N TRP A 336 -13.46 0.65 -14.72
CA TRP A 336 -12.41 -0.37 -14.76
C TRP A 336 -12.51 -1.40 -13.62
N TYR A 337 -13.30 -1.10 -12.57
CA TYR A 337 -13.34 -1.88 -11.34
C TYR A 337 -14.73 -1.86 -10.68
N SER A 338 -15.19 -3.04 -10.26
CA SER A 338 -16.35 -3.25 -9.39
C SER A 338 -15.99 -4.28 -8.33
N GLU A 339 -16.51 -4.12 -7.11
CA GLU A 339 -16.06 -4.82 -5.91
C GLU A 339 -17.23 -5.39 -5.11
N CYS A 340 -17.04 -6.56 -4.51
CA CYS A 340 -18.00 -7.15 -3.57
C CYS A 340 -17.97 -6.46 -2.22
N VAL A 341 -18.98 -5.64 -1.92
CA VAL A 341 -19.11 -4.92 -0.64
C VAL A 341 -20.22 -5.52 0.22
N SER A 342 -20.07 -5.46 1.54
CA SER A 342 -21.06 -6.03 2.47
C SER A 342 -22.38 -5.26 2.43
N VAL A 343 -23.50 -5.99 2.34
CA VAL A 343 -24.84 -5.40 2.36
C VAL A 343 -25.08 -4.64 3.68
N ASP A 344 -24.52 -5.13 4.79
CA ASP A 344 -24.63 -4.51 6.11
C ASP A 344 -23.94 -3.14 6.20
N LYS A 345 -22.92 -2.89 5.36
CA LYS A 345 -22.21 -1.60 5.27
C LYS A 345 -22.89 -0.60 4.31
N LEU A 346 -23.97 -0.98 3.63
CA LEU A 346 -24.75 -0.10 2.74
C LEU A 346 -26.01 0.50 3.40
N HIS A 347 -26.30 0.12 4.65
CA HIS A 347 -27.46 0.60 5.44
C HIS A 347 -27.04 1.38 6.70
N GLY A 348 -25.96 2.16 6.60
CA GLY A 348 -25.55 3.17 7.60
C GLY A 348 -25.97 4.57 7.19
#